data_AF-A0A653A3M6-F1
#
_entry.id   AF-A0A653A3M6-F1
#
_cell.length_a   1.000
_cell.length_b   1.000
_cell.length_c   1.000
_cell.angle_alpha   90.00
_cell.angle_beta   90.00
_cell.angle_gamma   90.00
#
_symmetry.space_group_name_H-M   'P 1'
#
loop_
_entity.id
_entity.type
_entity.pdbx_description
1 polymer ?
#
loop_
_entity_poly.entity_id
_entity_poly.type
_entity_poly.pdbx_seq_one_letter_code
_entity_poly.pdbx_strand_id
1 'polypeptide(L)'
;MRRARFRNIQGRLAKSADTSGRAEPVRNTSDDVCEQPLHQNGDALAAETQNPSLRSAYPGSTRKGAARSDGGIEENVLETIYALGYSLYTQARYPDAQKIFALLVLVNPHVYKYWFGLASCNQMAGHPELAAAAYCFATHTEPSKPDAHLHLGLCLLGLGDRKAARESLRRAADAARNDKNGLLEQRAVLILQTLDSAKPTGG
;
A
#
# COMPACT_ATOMS: atom_id res chain seq x y z
N MET A 1 -18.09 51.55 -24.66
CA MET A 1 -19.19 51.38 -25.64
C MET A 1 -18.65 50.53 -26.80
N ARG A 2 -19.16 49.30 -27.03
CA ARG A 2 -20.08 48.89 -28.15
C ARG A 2 -19.50 49.31 -29.53
N ARG A 3 -19.20 48.50 -30.55
CA ARG A 3 -19.85 47.35 -31.25
C ARG A 3 -18.83 46.82 -32.30
N ALA A 4 -18.58 45.52 -32.49
CA ALA A 4 -19.30 44.52 -33.31
C ALA A 4 -19.12 44.60 -34.86
N ARG A 5 -18.47 43.54 -35.39
CA ARG A 5 -18.73 42.71 -36.60
C ARG A 5 -18.77 43.33 -38.01
N PHE A 6 -17.96 42.74 -38.90
CA PHE A 6 -18.29 42.33 -40.29
C PHE A 6 -17.28 41.23 -40.69
N ARG A 7 -17.55 39.93 -40.50
CA ARG A 7 -18.19 38.98 -41.44
C ARG A 7 -17.83 39.21 -42.92
N ASN A 8 -17.08 38.28 -43.49
CA ASN A 8 -17.32 37.86 -44.87
C ASN A 8 -17.29 36.33 -44.96
N ILE A 9 -18.41 35.80 -45.43
CA ILE A 9 -18.74 34.39 -45.62
C ILE A 9 -19.27 34.32 -47.05
N GLN A 10 -18.56 33.60 -47.92
CA GLN A 10 -19.07 32.94 -49.11
C GLN A 10 -18.12 31.74 -49.28
N GLY A 11 -18.50 30.47 -49.14
CA GLY A 11 -19.80 29.87 -49.38
C GLY A 11 -19.66 28.96 -50.59
N ARG A 12 -19.47 27.65 -50.38
CA ARG A 12 -20.01 26.61 -51.25
C ARG A 12 -19.97 25.23 -50.59
N LEU A 13 -21.18 24.81 -50.19
CA LEU A 13 -21.61 23.47 -49.83
C LEU A 13 -21.85 22.62 -51.08
N ALA A 14 -21.51 21.32 -51.01
CA ALA A 14 -22.28 20.15 -51.50
C ALA A 14 -21.32 18.94 -51.49
N LYS A 15 -21.45 17.96 -50.58
CA LYS A 15 -22.43 16.86 -50.44
C LYS A 15 -21.99 15.56 -51.17
N SER A 16 -22.07 14.47 -50.38
CA SER A 16 -22.27 13.04 -50.71
C SER A 16 -21.23 12.36 -51.61
N ALA A 17 -20.42 11.45 -51.06
CA ALA A 17 -20.70 10.01 -50.91
C ALA A 17 -20.55 9.25 -52.24
N ASP A 18 -19.51 8.44 -52.40
CA ASP A 18 -19.66 6.99 -52.37
C ASP A 18 -18.31 6.23 -52.28
N THR A 19 -18.43 5.11 -51.58
CA THR A 19 -17.63 3.89 -51.40
C THR A 19 -16.43 3.56 -52.30
N SER A 20 -15.34 3.08 -51.67
CA SER A 20 -14.77 1.73 -51.86
C SER A 20 -13.33 1.66 -51.32
N GLY A 21 -13.02 0.67 -50.48
CA GLY A 21 -11.63 0.21 -50.31
C GLY A 21 -11.07 0.02 -48.90
N ARG A 22 -11.61 -0.97 -48.17
CA ARG A 22 -10.88 -1.85 -47.22
C ARG A 22 -10.54 -1.31 -45.82
N ALA A 23 -11.46 -1.55 -44.89
CA ALA A 23 -11.24 -1.52 -43.45
C ALA A 23 -10.83 -2.91 -42.93
N GLU A 24 -9.76 -2.97 -42.12
CA GLU A 24 -9.43 -4.12 -41.26
C GLU A 24 -10.15 -3.96 -39.91
N PRO A 25 -10.77 -5.01 -39.33
CA PRO A 25 -11.47 -4.89 -38.06
C PRO A 25 -10.57 -5.29 -36.89
N VAL A 26 -10.20 -4.32 -36.05
CA VAL A 26 -9.74 -4.60 -34.68
C VAL A 26 -10.99 -4.85 -33.83
N ARG A 27 -11.30 -6.13 -33.58
CA ARG A 27 -12.40 -6.54 -32.69
C ARG A 27 -12.00 -6.28 -31.24
N ASN A 28 -12.69 -5.33 -30.62
CA ASN A 28 -12.89 -5.25 -29.19
C ASN A 28 -14.20 -5.98 -28.87
N THR A 29 -14.19 -6.96 -27.98
CA THR A 29 -15.40 -7.43 -27.28
C THR A 29 -15.01 -7.91 -25.89
N SER A 30 -15.30 -7.04 -24.92
CA SER A 30 -15.63 -7.41 -23.55
C SER A 30 -16.91 -8.26 -23.52
N ASP A 31 -16.97 -9.10 -22.48
CA ASP A 31 -18.13 -9.78 -21.90
C ASP A 31 -18.69 -11.01 -22.62
N ASP A 32 -18.43 -12.21 -22.05
CA ASP A 32 -19.49 -13.10 -21.56
C ASP A 32 -18.94 -14.37 -20.84
N VAL A 33 -19.26 -14.44 -19.54
CA VAL A 33 -19.87 -15.56 -18.80
C VAL A 33 -19.09 -16.87 -18.52
N CYS A 34 -19.06 -17.17 -17.22
CA CYS A 34 -18.82 -18.43 -16.52
C CYS A 34 -19.39 -19.70 -17.18
N GLU A 35 -18.69 -20.84 -17.03
CA GLU A 35 -19.19 -22.07 -16.38
C GLU A 35 -18.08 -23.15 -16.36
N GLN A 36 -17.63 -23.50 -15.14
CA GLN A 36 -17.40 -24.83 -14.51
C GLN A 36 -16.87 -26.04 -15.34
N PRO A 37 -16.13 -27.04 -14.74
CA PRO A 37 -16.44 -27.61 -13.42
C PRO A 37 -15.27 -28.03 -12.50
N LEU A 38 -15.64 -28.10 -11.21
CA LEU A 38 -15.03 -28.87 -10.13
C LEU A 38 -14.89 -30.35 -10.52
N HIS A 39 -13.75 -31.00 -10.24
CA HIS A 39 -13.70 -32.33 -9.62
C HIS A 39 -12.26 -32.67 -9.17
N GLN A 40 -12.14 -32.88 -7.85
CA GLN A 40 -11.34 -33.91 -7.14
C GLN A 40 -9.95 -34.30 -7.67
N ASN A 41 -8.93 -34.04 -6.84
CA ASN A 41 -8.00 -35.02 -6.24
C ASN A 41 -7.16 -34.21 -5.23
N GLY A 42 -7.20 -34.43 -3.91
CA GLY A 42 -7.18 -35.72 -3.23
C GLY A 42 -5.76 -36.26 -3.31
N ASP A 43 -4.95 -36.01 -2.27
CA ASP A 43 -3.68 -36.66 -1.95
C ASP A 43 -2.39 -36.13 -2.62
N ALA A 44 -1.66 -35.31 -1.86
CA ALA A 44 -0.20 -35.35 -1.79
C ALA A 44 0.27 -34.69 -0.48
N LEU A 45 0.31 -35.49 0.59
CA LEU A 45 1.05 -35.21 1.81
C LEU A 45 2.56 -35.15 1.54
N ALA A 46 3.25 -34.38 2.38
CA ALA A 46 4.68 -34.48 2.71
C ALA A 46 5.67 -33.94 1.67
N ALA A 47 5.82 -32.62 1.65
CA ALA A 47 7.15 -32.03 1.48
C ALA A 47 7.68 -31.66 2.87
N GLU A 48 8.51 -32.53 3.43
CA GLU A 48 9.35 -32.23 4.59
C GLU A 48 10.21 -31.00 4.27
N THR A 49 9.84 -29.84 4.81
CA THR A 49 10.65 -28.63 4.75
C THR A 49 11.81 -28.77 5.73
N GLN A 50 12.79 -29.61 5.39
CA GLN A 50 14.14 -29.54 5.91
C GLN A 50 14.84 -28.32 5.32
N ASN A 51 14.40 -27.12 5.70
CA ASN A 51 15.17 -25.91 5.44
C ASN A 51 15.48 -25.23 6.79
N PRO A 52 16.61 -25.57 7.43
CA PRO A 52 16.94 -25.10 8.78
C PRO A 52 17.25 -23.59 8.87
N SER A 53 17.20 -22.86 7.75
CA SER A 53 17.54 -21.43 7.67
C SER A 53 16.40 -20.48 8.12
N LEU A 54 15.15 -20.94 8.26
CA LEU A 54 14.03 -20.09 8.67
C LEU A 54 13.85 -19.98 10.20
N ARG A 55 14.67 -20.69 10.99
CA ARG A 55 14.49 -20.80 12.45
C ARG A 55 15.10 -19.64 13.26
N SER A 56 15.81 -18.71 12.62
CA SER A 56 16.64 -17.71 13.32
C SER A 56 16.13 -16.26 13.27
N ALA A 57 15.03 -15.94 12.57
CA ALA A 57 14.66 -14.54 12.39
C ALA A 57 13.80 -13.96 13.54
N TYR A 58 12.98 -14.75 14.23
CA TYR A 58 12.10 -14.25 15.30
C TYR A 58 11.75 -15.33 16.35
N PRO A 59 12.38 -15.34 17.54
CA PRO A 59 11.96 -16.19 18.65
C PRO A 59 10.82 -15.49 19.41
N GLY A 60 9.57 -15.78 19.03
CA GLY A 60 8.42 -15.10 19.62
C GLY A 60 7.08 -15.75 19.30
N SER A 61 6.97 -17.08 19.41
CA SER A 61 5.68 -17.76 19.37
C SER A 61 5.56 -18.77 20.52
N THR A 62 5.29 -18.25 21.72
CA THR A 62 4.71 -19.07 22.78
C THR A 62 3.32 -19.49 22.32
N ARG A 63 3.20 -20.77 21.94
CA ARG A 63 1.90 -21.43 21.72
C ARG A 63 1.02 -21.20 22.95
N LYS A 64 -0.11 -20.52 22.77
CA LYS A 64 -1.27 -20.67 23.65
C LYS A 64 -2.45 -21.14 22.83
N GLY A 65 -3.14 -22.11 23.41
CA GLY A 65 -3.93 -23.12 22.71
C GLY A 65 -5.20 -22.63 22.04
N ALA A 66 -5.70 -23.56 21.24
CA ALA A 66 -6.92 -23.56 20.45
C ALA A 66 -8.13 -22.83 21.07
N ALA A 67 -8.80 -22.04 20.23
CA ALA A 67 -10.23 -21.85 20.28
C ALA A 67 -10.78 -22.03 18.86
N ARG A 68 -11.73 -22.94 18.70
CA ARG A 68 -12.49 -23.09 17.45
C ARG A 68 -13.46 -21.91 17.34
N SER A 69 -13.54 -21.29 16.16
CA SER A 69 -14.61 -20.35 15.83
C SER A 69 -15.01 -20.52 14.36
N ASP A 70 -16.27 -20.89 14.20
CA ASP A 70 -17.07 -20.92 12.98
C ASP A 70 -16.70 -19.79 12.00
N GLY A 71 -16.38 -20.15 10.76
CA GLY A 71 -16.14 -19.22 9.64
C GLY A 71 -14.84 -18.38 9.66
N GLY A 72 -14.04 -18.45 10.72
CA GLY A 72 -12.76 -17.74 10.81
C GLY A 72 -11.65 -18.45 10.02
N ILE A 73 -10.99 -17.74 9.11
CA ILE A 73 -9.70 -18.19 8.58
C ILE A 73 -8.77 -18.34 9.79
N GLU A 74 -8.18 -19.54 9.95
CA GLU A 74 -7.29 -19.81 11.07
C GLU A 74 -6.16 -18.77 11.14
N GLU A 75 -5.86 -18.25 12.34
CA GLU A 75 -4.77 -17.28 12.55
C GLU A 75 -3.44 -17.76 11.93
N ASN A 76 -3.18 -19.07 11.98
CA ASN A 76 -2.01 -19.70 11.37
C ASN A 76 -1.97 -19.56 9.83
N VAL A 77 -3.14 -19.59 9.18
CA VAL A 77 -3.26 -19.36 7.73
C VAL A 77 -2.98 -17.88 7.43
N LEU A 78 -3.46 -16.94 8.25
CA LEU A 78 -3.16 -15.51 8.09
C LEU A 78 -1.68 -15.21 8.26
N GLU A 79 -1.00 -15.85 9.22
CA GLU A 79 0.46 -15.74 9.36
C GLU A 79 1.21 -16.27 8.12
N THR A 80 0.72 -17.35 7.53
CA THR A 80 1.31 -17.92 6.30
C THR A 80 1.13 -16.96 5.12
N ILE A 81 -0.06 -16.37 4.97
CA ILE A 81 -0.35 -15.35 3.96
C ILE A 81 0.52 -14.10 4.18
N TYR A 82 0.71 -13.69 5.44
CA TYR A 82 1.62 -12.60 5.78
C TYR A 82 3.07 -12.88 5.37
N ALA A 83 3.58 -14.08 5.67
CA ALA A 83 4.92 -14.49 5.27
C ALA A 83 5.09 -14.47 3.73
N LEU A 84 4.07 -14.87 2.97
CA LEU A 84 4.05 -14.75 1.52
C LEU A 84 4.11 -13.29 1.06
N GLY A 85 3.27 -12.42 1.64
CA GLY A 85 3.26 -10.98 1.32
C GLY A 85 4.62 -10.34 1.61
N TYR A 86 5.24 -10.70 2.73
CA TYR A 86 6.58 -10.24 3.09
C TYR A 86 7.66 -10.75 2.12
N SER A 87 7.59 -12.02 1.71
CA SER A 87 8.51 -12.59 0.71
C SER A 87 8.40 -11.88 -0.65
N LEU A 88 7.19 -11.52 -1.07
CA LEU A 88 6.99 -10.73 -2.29
C LEU A 88 7.57 -9.32 -2.15
N TYR A 89 7.41 -8.70 -0.98
CA TYR A 89 7.98 -7.38 -0.69
C TYR A 89 9.51 -7.38 -0.74
N THR A 90 10.18 -8.38 -0.16
CA THR A 90 11.65 -8.48 -0.20
C THR A 90 12.19 -8.76 -1.59
N GLN A 91 11.39 -9.39 -2.46
CA GLN A 91 11.68 -9.58 -3.88
C GLN A 91 11.39 -8.31 -4.73
N ALA A 92 11.06 -7.18 -4.11
CA ALA A 92 10.66 -5.93 -4.76
C ALA A 92 9.41 -6.05 -5.68
N ARG A 93 8.61 -7.12 -5.50
CA ARG A 93 7.34 -7.32 -6.22
C ARG A 93 6.21 -6.59 -5.51
N TYR A 94 6.32 -5.27 -5.40
CA TYR A 94 5.41 -4.42 -4.63
C TYR A 94 3.94 -4.53 -5.05
N PRO A 95 3.57 -4.57 -6.35
CA PRO A 95 2.17 -4.69 -6.75
C PRO A 95 1.52 -6.00 -6.32
N ASP A 96 2.28 -7.10 -6.28
CA ASP A 96 1.76 -8.39 -5.84
C ASP A 96 1.68 -8.48 -4.32
N ALA A 97 2.73 -7.99 -3.63
CA ALA A 97 2.73 -7.87 -2.17
C ALA A 97 1.54 -7.01 -1.68
N GLN A 98 1.25 -5.91 -2.36
CA GLN A 98 0.13 -5.02 -2.06
C GLN A 98 -1.21 -5.76 -2.08
N LYS A 99 -1.45 -6.65 -3.05
CA LYS A 99 -2.69 -7.45 -3.11
C LYS A 99 -2.82 -8.36 -1.89
N ILE A 100 -1.72 -8.99 -1.48
CA ILE A 100 -1.69 -9.86 -0.31
C ILE A 100 -1.95 -9.07 0.98
N PHE A 101 -1.29 -7.93 1.18
CA PHE A 101 -1.52 -7.11 2.36
C PHE A 101 -2.92 -6.47 2.37
N ALA A 102 -3.47 -6.09 1.21
CA ALA A 102 -4.84 -5.60 1.12
C ALA A 102 -5.85 -6.68 1.53
N LEU A 103 -5.63 -7.94 1.15
CA LEU A 103 -6.44 -9.07 1.60
C LEU A 103 -6.35 -9.24 3.13
N LEU A 104 -5.15 -9.20 3.70
CA LEU A 104 -4.94 -9.34 5.14
C LEU A 104 -5.65 -8.25 5.94
N VAL A 105 -5.58 -7.00 5.47
CA VAL A 105 -6.30 -5.87 6.07
C VAL A 105 -7.82 -6.05 5.97
N LEU A 106 -8.33 -6.59 4.85
CA LEU A 106 -9.77 -6.84 4.67
C LEU A 106 -10.27 -7.92 5.64
N VAL A 107 -9.47 -8.97 5.87
CA VAL A 107 -9.83 -10.07 6.77
C VAL A 107 -9.73 -9.64 8.23
N ASN A 108 -8.66 -8.93 8.60
CA ASN A 108 -8.47 -8.44 9.96
C ASN A 108 -7.85 -7.03 9.99
N PRO A 109 -8.68 -5.98 10.10
CA PRO A 109 -8.21 -4.59 10.07
C PRO A 109 -7.60 -4.11 11.40
N HIS A 110 -7.57 -4.94 12.44
CA HIS A 110 -7.05 -4.54 13.75
C HIS A 110 -5.56 -4.88 13.95
N VAL A 111 -4.92 -5.49 12.95
CA VAL A 111 -3.55 -5.97 13.05
C VAL A 111 -2.58 -4.98 12.41
N TYR A 112 -1.72 -4.38 13.25
CA TYR A 112 -0.72 -3.38 12.85
C TYR A 112 0.15 -3.78 11.65
N LYS A 113 0.70 -5.00 11.67
CA LYS A 113 1.64 -5.46 10.64
C LYS A 113 1.02 -5.53 9.25
N TYR A 114 -0.30 -5.69 9.13
CA TYR A 114 -0.98 -5.75 7.84
C TYR A 114 -1.08 -4.36 7.22
N TRP A 115 -1.48 -3.36 8.02
CA TRP A 115 -1.46 -1.96 7.59
C TRP A 115 -0.06 -1.45 7.30
N PHE A 116 0.91 -1.79 8.14
CA PHE A 116 2.30 -1.41 7.94
C PHE A 116 2.85 -2.00 6.64
N GLY A 117 2.64 -3.30 6.40
CA GLY A 117 3.05 -3.97 5.17
C GLY A 117 2.39 -3.38 3.92
N LEU A 118 1.09 -3.09 3.98
CA LEU A 118 0.37 -2.42 2.90
C LEU A 118 0.96 -1.03 2.61
N ALA A 119 1.23 -0.25 3.66
CA ALA A 119 1.80 1.09 3.55
C ALA A 119 3.21 1.07 2.95
N SER A 120 4.07 0.15 3.41
CA SER A 120 5.42 -0.03 2.87
C SER A 120 5.39 -0.44 1.40
N CYS A 121 4.46 -1.31 0.98
CA CYS A 121 4.31 -1.67 -0.42
C CYS A 121 3.92 -0.45 -1.28
N ASN A 122 2.94 0.35 -0.84
CA ASN A 122 2.53 1.56 -1.55
C ASN A 122 3.66 2.60 -1.60
N GLN A 123 4.43 2.74 -0.53
CA GLN A 123 5.56 3.66 -0.48
C GLN A 123 6.62 3.28 -1.52
N MET A 124 6.98 1.99 -1.58
CA MET A 124 7.97 1.49 -2.53
C MET A 124 7.45 1.44 -3.98
N ALA A 125 6.14 1.29 -4.17
CA ALA A 125 5.48 1.37 -5.48
C ALA A 125 5.35 2.81 -6.02
N GLY A 126 5.75 3.83 -5.25
CA GLY A 126 5.66 5.23 -5.67
C GLY A 126 4.26 5.82 -5.53
N HIS A 127 3.48 5.34 -4.57
CA HIS A 127 2.13 5.85 -4.25
C HIS A 127 2.10 6.44 -2.84
N PRO A 128 2.76 7.60 -2.61
CA PRO A 128 2.95 8.17 -1.27
C PRO A 128 1.64 8.57 -0.59
N GLU A 129 0.59 8.93 -1.34
CA GLU A 129 -0.73 9.26 -0.81
C GLU A 129 -1.40 8.04 -0.17
N LEU A 130 -1.38 6.92 -0.88
CA LEU A 130 -1.92 5.64 -0.38
C LEU A 130 -1.08 5.12 0.78
N ALA A 131 0.24 5.28 0.72
CA ALA A 131 1.14 4.92 1.81
C ALA A 131 0.83 5.73 3.07
N ALA A 132 0.65 7.05 2.97
CA ALA A 132 0.31 7.90 4.09
C ALA A 132 -1.04 7.50 4.72
N ALA A 133 -2.05 7.19 3.92
CA ALA A 133 -3.33 6.69 4.42
C ALA A 133 -3.18 5.37 5.18
N ALA A 134 -2.45 4.39 4.62
CA ALA A 134 -2.24 3.10 5.26
C ALA A 134 -1.37 3.19 6.53
N TYR A 135 -0.33 4.02 6.54
CA TYR A 135 0.45 4.30 7.76
C TYR A 135 -0.40 5.00 8.82
N CYS A 136 -1.31 5.90 8.42
CA CYS A 136 -2.26 6.51 9.35
C CYS A 136 -3.09 5.43 10.07
N PHE A 137 -3.65 4.46 9.34
CA PHE A 137 -4.35 3.33 9.98
C PHE A 137 -3.42 2.49 10.88
N ALA A 138 -2.17 2.23 10.47
CA ALA A 138 -1.20 1.55 11.31
C ALA A 138 -0.99 2.27 12.65
N THR A 139 -0.86 3.61 12.63
CA THR A 139 -0.74 4.41 13.87
C THR A 139 -1.99 4.38 14.74
N HIS A 140 -3.18 4.16 14.16
CA HIS A 140 -4.42 4.00 14.95
C HIS A 140 -4.50 2.61 15.60
N THR A 141 -4.03 1.56 14.91
CA THR A 141 -4.03 0.20 15.46
C THR A 141 -3.05 0.05 16.61
N GLU A 142 -1.84 0.60 16.50
CA GLU A 142 -0.83 0.55 17.56
C GLU A 142 -0.15 1.92 17.70
N PRO A 143 -0.73 2.84 18.49
CA PRO A 143 -0.17 4.19 18.69
C PRO A 143 1.20 4.18 19.41
N SER A 144 1.52 3.08 20.09
CA SER A 144 2.78 2.90 20.82
C SER A 144 3.98 2.62 19.90
N LYS A 145 3.74 2.25 18.63
CA LYS A 145 4.80 1.88 17.68
C LYS A 145 5.38 3.14 17.01
N PRO A 146 6.63 3.51 17.29
CA PRO A 146 7.23 4.69 16.70
C PRO A 146 7.47 4.57 15.18
N ASP A 147 7.63 3.35 14.65
CA ASP A 147 7.92 3.11 13.24
C ASP A 147 6.83 3.67 12.32
N ALA A 148 5.55 3.38 12.59
CA ALA A 148 4.46 3.87 11.74
C ALA A 148 4.36 5.40 11.74
N HIS A 149 4.58 6.05 12.89
CA HIS A 149 4.59 7.51 12.99
C HIS A 149 5.76 8.12 12.21
N LEU A 150 6.94 7.51 12.27
CA LEU A 150 8.11 7.94 11.53
C LEU A 150 7.87 7.84 10.01
N HIS A 151 7.41 6.68 9.54
CA HIS A 151 7.15 6.45 8.12
C HIS A 151 6.00 7.31 7.58
N LEU A 152 4.95 7.53 8.37
CA LEU A 152 3.88 8.49 8.06
C LEU A 152 4.46 9.90 7.87
N GLY A 153 5.29 10.36 8.82
CA GLY A 153 5.95 11.66 8.74
C GLY A 153 6.79 11.82 7.48
N LEU A 154 7.56 10.79 7.11
CA LEU A 154 8.36 10.78 5.87
C LEU A 154 7.49 10.84 4.61
N CYS A 155 6.38 10.10 4.57
CA CYS A 155 5.45 10.15 3.44
C CYS A 155 4.83 11.55 3.30
N LEU A 156 4.39 12.14 4.42
CA LEU A 156 3.82 13.49 4.45
C LEU A 156 4.83 14.57 4.02
N LEU A 157 6.12 14.40 4.34
CA LEU A 157 7.17 15.28 3.81
C LEU A 157 7.32 15.17 2.29
N GLY A 158 7.28 13.95 1.76
CA GLY A 158 7.29 13.71 0.31
C GLY A 158 6.09 14.35 -0.40
N LEU A 159 4.94 14.37 0.26
CA LEU A 159 3.71 15.02 -0.21
C LEU A 159 3.71 16.55 0.00
N GLY A 160 4.71 17.11 0.68
CA GLY A 160 4.82 18.55 0.95
C GLY A 160 4.03 19.05 2.17
N ASP A 161 3.28 18.18 2.87
CA ASP A 161 2.59 18.56 4.11
C ASP A 161 3.55 18.56 5.31
N ARG A 162 4.36 19.61 5.38
CA ARG A 162 5.35 19.78 6.45
C ARG A 162 4.72 19.91 7.84
N LYS A 163 3.47 20.40 7.93
CA LYS A 163 2.79 20.58 9.22
C LYS A 163 2.37 19.24 9.80
N ALA A 164 1.67 18.42 9.01
CA ALA A 164 1.26 17.09 9.44
C ALA A 164 2.46 16.15 9.63
N ALA A 165 3.49 16.29 8.79
CA ALA A 165 4.74 15.55 8.96
C ALA A 165 5.42 15.84 10.29
N ARG A 166 5.53 17.12 10.68
CA ARG A 166 6.12 17.53 11.96
C ARG A 166 5.37 16.92 13.14
N GLU A 167 4.04 16.94 13.09
CA GLU A 167 3.22 16.31 14.14
C GLU A 167 3.49 14.81 14.26
N SER A 168 3.53 14.12 13.12
CA SER A 168 3.77 12.66 13.08
C SER A 168 5.17 12.31 13.59
N LEU A 169 6.19 13.07 13.20
CA LEU A 169 7.57 12.88 13.65
C LEU A 169 7.75 13.16 15.15
N ARG A 170 7.04 14.16 15.69
CA ARG A 170 7.03 14.42 17.14
C ARG A 170 6.46 13.22 17.90
N ARG A 171 5.33 12.67 17.44
CA ARG A 171 4.75 11.45 18.03
C ARG A 171 5.70 10.25 17.92
N ALA A 172 6.41 10.12 16.80
CA ALA A 172 7.43 9.07 16.65
C ALA A 172 8.54 9.20 17.70
N ALA A 173 9.06 10.42 17.93
CA ALA A 173 10.08 10.67 18.95
C ALA A 173 9.55 10.40 20.36
N ASP A 174 8.34 10.86 20.67
CA ASP A 174 7.73 10.64 21.99
C ASP A 174 7.48 9.15 22.28
N ALA A 175 7.01 8.39 21.29
CA ALA A 175 6.80 6.94 21.40
C ALA A 175 8.13 6.17 21.50
N ALA A 176 9.20 6.66 20.86
CA ALA A 176 10.52 6.03 20.85
C ALA A 176 11.38 6.34 22.08
N ARG A 177 10.95 7.24 22.97
CA ARG A 177 11.72 7.67 24.16
C ARG A 177 12.15 6.53 25.09
N ASN A 178 11.40 5.43 25.07
CA ASN A 178 11.68 4.22 25.87
C ASN A 178 12.22 3.05 25.02
N ASP A 179 12.53 3.27 23.74
CA ASP A 179 13.07 2.23 22.88
C ASP A 179 14.52 1.90 23.26
N LYS A 180 14.87 0.61 23.31
CA LYS A 180 16.15 0.13 23.84
C LYS A 180 17.36 0.69 23.11
N ASN A 181 17.20 1.04 21.83
CA ASN A 181 18.28 1.49 20.97
C ASN A 181 18.30 3.00 20.75
N GLY A 182 17.22 3.73 21.06
CA GLY A 182 17.08 5.18 20.85
C GLY A 182 17.22 5.66 19.39
N LEU A 183 17.47 4.76 18.44
CA LEU A 183 17.79 5.10 17.04
C LEU A 183 16.60 5.76 16.34
N LEU A 184 15.39 5.26 16.60
CA LEU A 184 14.17 5.80 16.00
C LEU A 184 13.87 7.21 16.53
N GLU A 185 14.10 7.45 17.82
CA GLU A 185 14.01 8.77 18.43
C GLU A 185 15.00 9.75 17.78
N GLN A 186 16.28 9.37 17.74
CA GLN A 186 17.33 10.18 17.11
C GLN A 186 17.00 10.52 15.66
N ARG A 187 16.49 9.55 14.90
CA ARG A 187 16.09 9.76 13.50
C ARG A 187 14.93 10.74 13.39
N ALA A 188 13.90 10.60 14.22
CA ALA A 188 12.75 11.50 14.23
C ALA A 188 13.16 12.93 14.61
N VAL A 189 13.98 13.09 15.66
CA VAL A 189 14.50 14.38 16.12
C VAL A 189 15.37 15.05 15.07
N LEU A 190 16.26 14.30 14.41
CA LEU A 190 17.09 14.83 13.33
C LEU A 190 16.22 15.41 12.21
N ILE A 191 15.21 14.66 11.76
CA ILE A 191 14.30 15.14 10.72
C ILE A 191 13.58 16.41 11.21
N LEU A 192 13.08 16.44 12.45
CA LEU A 192 12.43 17.64 13.01
C LEU A 192 13.35 18.86 13.00
N GLN A 193 14.61 18.72 13.41
CA GLN A 193 15.60 19.79 13.38
C GLN A 193 15.83 20.32 11.95
N THR A 194 15.90 19.43 10.95
CA THR A 194 16.01 19.85 9.54
C THR A 194 14.78 20.62 9.05
N LEU A 195 13.59 20.31 9.59
CA LEU A 195 12.37 21.05 9.24
C LEU A 195 12.29 22.42 9.93
N ASP A 196 12.89 22.58 11.10
CA ASP A 196 12.97 23.86 11.81
C ASP A 196 14.02 24.79 11.22
N SER A 197 15.19 24.26 10.85
CA SER A 197 16.24 25.03 10.18
C SER A 197 15.86 25.43 8.75
N ALA A 198 15.01 24.66 8.08
CA ALA A 198 14.48 24.98 6.76
C ALA A 198 13.34 26.02 6.75
N LYS A 199 12.99 26.62 7.91
CA LYS A 199 12.07 27.77 7.90
C LYS A 199 12.67 28.87 7.01
N PRO A 200 11.96 29.34 5.97
CA PRO A 200 12.43 30.49 5.23
C PRO A 200 12.43 31.66 6.20
N THR A 201 13.62 32.18 6.48
CA THR A 201 13.78 33.53 7.01
C THR A 201 13.30 34.50 5.93
N GLY A 202 12.00 34.75 5.89
CA GLY A 202 11.39 35.88 5.19
C GLY A 202 10.51 36.61 6.22
N GLY A 203 10.71 37.87 6.53
CA GLY A 203 11.20 38.96 5.67
C GLY A 203 10.01 39.83 5.32
#